data_AF-A0A3L6R0G1-F1
#
_entry.id   AF-A0A3L6R0G1-F1
#
_cell.length_a   1.000
_cell.length_b   1.000
_cell.length_c   1.000
_cell.angle_alpha   90.00
_cell.angle_beta   90.00
_cell.angle_gamma   90.00
#
_symmetry.space_group_name_H-M   'P 1'
#
loop_
_entity.id
_entity.type
_entity.pdbx_description
1 polymer ?
#
loop_
_entity_poly.entity_id
_entity_poly.type
_entity_poly.pdbx_seq_one_letter_code
_entity_poly.pdbx_strand_id
1 'polypeptide(L)'
;MHGQGNEGGCSWVRRCWQRTKEKWSIPEERPLTDGQDSFPVLGVVLGHIMAAEGKQLESLLGLTSEVSDVVIRETFVHELESQKNNGVELVQKLLNTLNSSKKPNPEYPRMRRVIVRIVITIIESCHRTVQKMMEEGMMEGLMEALIKMERTPSKLEKYRVFYGNIGVILESGIPMSDLVARAKALIRRTTTQIVGAHQMGDDA
;
A
#
# COMPACT_ATOMS: atom_id res chain seq x y z
N MET A 1 -16.68 44.76 33.12
CA MET A 1 -17.30 44.26 31.88
C MET A 1 -16.65 42.94 31.53
N HIS A 2 -17.39 41.83 31.63
CA HIS A 2 -16.93 40.48 31.31
C HIS A 2 -16.92 40.28 29.79
N GLY A 3 -15.77 39.94 29.21
CA GLY A 3 -15.67 39.47 27.82
C GLY A 3 -15.55 37.96 27.78
N GLN A 4 -16.65 37.27 27.47
CA GLN A 4 -16.73 35.81 27.37
C GLN A 4 -15.86 35.28 26.23
N GLY A 5 -15.08 34.23 26.54
CA GLY A 5 -14.24 33.50 25.60
C GLY A 5 -15.06 32.67 24.61
N ASN A 6 -14.61 32.70 23.34
CA ASN A 6 -15.16 31.91 22.25
C ASN A 6 -14.60 30.47 22.31
N GLU A 7 -15.16 29.63 23.18
CA GLU A 7 -14.77 28.20 23.35
C GLU A 7 -15.66 27.23 22.54
N GLY A 8 -16.34 27.69 21.48
CA GLY A 8 -17.30 26.86 20.73
C GLY A 8 -16.70 25.92 19.67
N GLY A 9 -15.49 26.22 19.17
CA GLY A 9 -14.93 25.56 17.98
C GLY A 9 -14.39 24.15 18.20
N CYS A 10 -13.77 23.88 19.36
CA CYS A 10 -13.12 22.59 19.63
C CYS A 10 -14.08 21.48 20.09
N SER A 11 -15.28 21.85 20.56
CA SER A 11 -16.30 20.90 21.05
C SER A 11 -16.92 20.08 19.93
N TRP A 12 -17.23 20.73 18.80
CA TRP A 12 -17.81 20.07 17.63
C TRP A 12 -16.87 19.06 16.99
N VAL A 13 -15.59 19.40 16.88
CA VAL A 13 -14.56 18.49 16.34
C VAL A 13 -14.37 17.28 17.25
N ARG A 14 -14.31 17.49 18.57
CA ARG A 14 -14.26 16.38 19.54
C ARG A 14 -15.48 15.47 19.44
N ARG A 15 -16.68 16.03 19.36
CA ARG A 15 -17.93 15.26 19.25
C ARG A 15 -18.02 14.49 17.93
N CYS A 16 -17.55 15.09 16.83
CA CYS A 16 -17.50 14.44 15.52
C CYS A 16 -16.47 13.30 15.54
N TRP A 17 -15.30 13.52 16.13
CA TRP A 17 -14.29 12.49 16.33
C TRP A 17 -14.77 11.35 17.25
N GLN A 18 -15.49 11.66 18.34
CA GLN A 18 -16.08 10.65 19.22
C GLN A 18 -17.13 9.80 18.52
N ARG A 19 -18.01 10.39 17.70
CA ARG A 19 -18.97 9.63 16.89
C ARG A 19 -18.30 8.73 15.86
N THR A 20 -17.20 9.19 15.25
CA THR A 20 -16.41 8.35 14.35
C THR A 20 -15.75 7.24 15.17
N LYS A 21 -15.09 7.54 16.29
CA LYS A 21 -14.47 6.53 17.16
C LYS A 21 -15.47 5.47 17.63
N GLU A 22 -16.70 5.85 17.97
CA GLU A 22 -17.78 4.92 18.37
C GLU A 22 -18.23 4.03 17.20
N LYS A 23 -18.31 4.57 15.97
CA LYS A 23 -18.61 3.78 14.76
C LYS A 23 -17.48 2.83 14.35
N TRP A 24 -16.25 3.14 14.75
CA TRP A 24 -15.06 2.33 14.52
C TRP A 24 -14.66 1.50 15.75
N SER A 25 -15.44 1.55 16.84
CA SER A 25 -15.20 0.71 18.01
C SER A 25 -15.69 -0.70 17.66
N ILE A 26 -14.74 -1.63 17.68
CA ILE A 26 -14.95 -3.06 17.43
C ILE A 26 -16.01 -3.55 18.44
N PRO A 27 -17.09 -4.22 17.99
CA PRO A 27 -18.01 -4.84 18.92
C PRO A 27 -17.25 -5.83 19.78
N GLU A 28 -17.50 -5.79 21.09
CA GLU A 28 -16.92 -6.67 22.11
C GLU A 28 -16.85 -8.13 21.60
N GLU A 29 -15.63 -8.64 21.44
CA GLU A 29 -15.37 -9.93 20.80
C GLU A 29 -16.04 -11.05 21.60
N ARG A 30 -16.88 -11.85 20.91
CA ARG A 30 -17.37 -13.11 21.47
C ARG A 30 -16.22 -14.12 21.54
N PRO A 31 -16.23 -15.06 22.50
CA PRO A 31 -15.12 -15.99 22.68
C PRO A 31 -14.86 -16.79 21.40
N LEU A 32 -13.61 -16.76 20.96
CA LEU A 32 -13.10 -17.47 19.79
C LEU A 32 -13.38 -18.97 19.92
N THR A 33 -14.24 -19.48 19.06
CA THR A 33 -14.30 -20.92 18.75
C THR A 33 -13.36 -21.19 17.59
N ASP A 34 -12.46 -22.14 17.81
CA ASP A 34 -11.54 -22.77 16.87
C ASP A 34 -12.11 -22.88 15.44
N GLY A 35 -11.46 -22.27 14.45
CA GLY A 35 -11.91 -22.33 13.06
C GLY A 35 -11.23 -21.31 12.14
N GLN A 36 -10.77 -21.78 10.98
CA GLN A 36 -10.05 -21.02 9.95
C GLN A 36 -10.94 -19.97 9.26
N ASP A 37 -11.12 -18.81 9.89
CA ASP A 37 -11.77 -17.68 9.20
C ASP A 37 -10.73 -16.59 8.93
N SER A 38 -10.29 -16.51 7.66
CA SER A 38 -9.64 -15.32 7.11
C SER A 38 -10.49 -14.11 7.50
N PHE A 39 -9.88 -13.04 8.01
CA PHE A 39 -10.57 -11.79 8.30
C PHE A 39 -11.38 -11.35 7.07
N PRO A 40 -12.72 -11.45 7.06
CA PRO A 40 -13.53 -11.21 5.86
C PRO A 40 -13.38 -9.76 5.35
N VAL A 41 -12.97 -8.87 6.23
CA VAL A 41 -12.68 -7.46 5.94
C VAL A 41 -11.51 -7.30 4.95
N LEU A 42 -10.47 -8.14 4.98
CA LEU A 42 -9.30 -7.96 4.11
C LEU A 42 -9.55 -8.43 2.69
N GLY A 43 -10.26 -9.55 2.50
CA GLY A 43 -10.73 -9.97 1.18
C GLY A 43 -11.63 -8.92 0.53
N VAL A 44 -12.50 -8.28 1.33
CA VAL A 44 -13.35 -7.17 0.88
C VAL A 44 -12.52 -5.93 0.50
N VAL A 45 -11.50 -5.58 1.29
CA VAL A 45 -10.58 -4.46 0.97
C VAL A 45 -9.84 -4.73 -0.34
N LEU A 46 -9.35 -5.95 -0.55
CA LEU A 46 -8.68 -6.32 -1.79
C LEU A 46 -9.65 -6.25 -2.98
N GLY A 47 -10.88 -6.75 -2.84
CA GLY A 47 -11.92 -6.61 -3.87
C GLY A 47 -12.21 -5.16 -4.22
N HIS A 48 -12.30 -4.27 -3.23
CA HIS A 48 -12.45 -2.83 -3.46
C HIS A 48 -11.23 -2.21 -4.12
N ILE A 49 -10.01 -2.61 -3.76
CA ILE A 49 -8.79 -2.17 -4.44
C ILE A 49 -8.84 -2.58 -5.92
N MET A 50 -9.22 -3.83 -6.21
CA MET A 50 -9.30 -4.33 -7.58
C MET A 50 -10.35 -3.58 -8.41
N ALA A 51 -11.47 -3.17 -7.82
CA ALA A 51 -12.52 -2.41 -8.49
C ALA A 51 -12.27 -0.88 -8.56
N ALA A 52 -11.41 -0.33 -7.71
CA ALA A 52 -11.23 1.12 -7.59
C ALA A 52 -10.28 1.72 -8.64
N GLU A 53 -10.47 3.00 -8.92
CA GLU A 53 -9.59 3.84 -9.74
C GLU A 53 -9.37 5.22 -9.11
N GLY A 54 -8.39 5.97 -9.64
CA GLY A 54 -8.13 7.36 -9.29
C GLY A 54 -8.03 7.61 -7.77
N LYS A 55 -8.75 8.61 -7.28
CA LYS A 55 -8.72 9.01 -5.87
C LYS A 55 -9.16 7.91 -4.90
N GLN A 56 -10.14 7.09 -5.29
CA GLN A 56 -10.60 5.99 -4.44
C GLN A 56 -9.51 4.92 -4.29
N LEU A 57 -8.85 4.57 -5.40
CA LEU A 57 -7.73 3.63 -5.39
C LEU A 57 -6.56 4.17 -4.55
N GLU A 58 -6.19 5.45 -4.71
CA GLU A 58 -5.12 6.06 -3.90
C GLU A 58 -5.46 6.01 -2.41
N SER A 59 -6.72 6.28 -2.05
CA SER A 59 -7.17 6.27 -0.66
C SER A 59 -7.12 4.86 -0.07
N LEU A 60 -7.63 3.85 -0.79
CA LEU A 60 -7.59 2.45 -0.34
C LEU A 60 -6.16 1.95 -0.18
N LEU A 61 -5.30 2.16 -1.19
CA LEU A 61 -3.90 1.77 -1.12
C LEU A 61 -3.17 2.55 -0.01
N GLY A 62 -3.51 3.82 0.20
CA GLY A 62 -2.95 4.67 1.24
C GLY A 62 -3.26 4.11 2.63
N LEU A 63 -4.52 3.72 2.85
CA LEU A 63 -4.94 3.03 4.06
C LEU A 63 -4.20 1.70 4.21
N THR A 64 -4.16 0.84 3.19
CA THR A 64 -3.42 -0.43 3.23
C THR A 64 -1.93 -0.23 3.57
N SER A 65 -1.31 0.82 3.05
CA SER A 65 0.10 1.16 3.28
C SER A 65 0.39 1.85 4.62
N GLU A 66 -0.61 2.48 5.27
CA GLU A 66 -0.46 3.14 6.57
C GLU A 66 -0.88 2.23 7.72
N VAL A 67 -1.89 1.39 7.48
CA VAL A 67 -2.42 0.40 8.42
C VAL A 67 -1.49 -0.81 8.51
N SER A 68 -0.34 -0.82 7.81
CA SER A 68 0.73 -1.82 7.88
C SER A 68 1.50 -1.85 9.22
N ASP A 69 0.78 -1.70 10.33
CA ASP A 69 1.17 -2.23 11.64
C ASP A 69 1.30 -3.76 11.54
N VAL A 70 2.14 -4.35 12.40
CA VAL A 70 2.64 -5.73 12.27
C VAL A 70 1.49 -6.74 12.05
N VAL A 71 0.39 -6.60 12.79
CA VAL A 71 -0.77 -7.50 12.74
C VAL A 71 -1.53 -7.43 11.40
N ILE A 72 -1.70 -6.23 10.83
CA ILE A 72 -2.47 -6.05 9.59
C ILE A 72 -1.60 -6.36 8.36
N ARG A 73 -0.28 -6.23 8.50
CA ARG A 73 0.67 -6.69 7.48
C ARG A 73 0.63 -8.21 7.31
N GLU A 74 0.73 -8.96 8.39
CA GLU A 74 0.74 -10.43 8.34
C GLU A 74 -0.58 -10.99 7.79
N THR A 75 -1.71 -10.44 8.22
CA THR A 75 -3.03 -10.84 7.73
C THR A 75 -3.26 -10.44 6.27
N PHE A 76 -2.77 -9.28 5.83
CA PHE A 76 -2.81 -8.88 4.42
C PHE A 76 -1.96 -9.81 3.54
N VAL A 77 -0.74 -10.14 3.98
CA VAL A 77 0.15 -11.08 3.30
C VAL A 77 -0.49 -12.46 3.23
N HIS A 78 -1.07 -12.93 4.33
CA HIS A 78 -1.79 -14.20 4.37
C HIS A 78 -2.94 -14.24 3.36
N GLU A 79 -3.74 -13.17 3.23
CA GLU A 79 -4.82 -13.11 2.24
C GLU A 79 -4.31 -13.06 0.79
N LEU A 80 -3.15 -12.43 0.54
CA LEU A 80 -2.51 -12.46 -0.77
C LEU A 80 -1.98 -13.85 -1.14
N GLU A 81 -1.54 -14.63 -0.16
CA GLU A 81 -1.01 -15.98 -0.35
C GLU A 81 -2.08 -17.09 -0.30
N SER A 82 -3.22 -16.84 0.37
CA SER A 82 -4.32 -17.80 0.53
C SER A 82 -5.01 -18.09 -0.81
N GLN A 83 -5.19 -17.07 -1.64
CA GLN A 83 -5.82 -17.20 -2.95
C GLN A 83 -4.78 -17.32 -4.05
N LYS A 84 -5.04 -18.23 -5.00
CA LYS A 84 -4.04 -18.64 -6.01
C LYS A 84 -3.49 -17.45 -6.80
N ASN A 85 -4.30 -16.46 -7.18
CA ASN A 85 -3.88 -15.43 -8.14
C ASN A 85 -3.95 -13.98 -7.62
N ASN A 86 -4.49 -13.75 -6.41
CA ASN A 86 -4.74 -12.40 -5.87
C ASN A 86 -3.50 -11.50 -5.86
N GLY A 87 -2.36 -12.03 -5.41
CA GLY A 87 -1.12 -11.26 -5.36
C GLY A 87 -0.62 -10.84 -6.74
N VAL A 88 -0.71 -11.72 -7.74
CA VAL A 88 -0.25 -11.45 -9.11
C VAL A 88 -1.19 -10.47 -9.81
N GLU A 89 -2.49 -10.65 -9.67
CA GLU A 89 -3.52 -9.75 -10.22
C GLU A 89 -3.42 -8.35 -9.61
N LEU A 90 -3.18 -8.26 -8.29
CA LEU A 90 -2.92 -6.99 -7.62
C LEU A 90 -1.67 -6.33 -8.20
N VAL A 91 -0.56 -7.04 -8.30
CA VAL A 91 0.69 -6.49 -8.84
C VAL A 91 0.51 -6.03 -10.29
N GLN A 92 -0.21 -6.78 -11.11
CA GLN A 92 -0.53 -6.38 -12.48
C GLN A 92 -1.36 -5.09 -12.51
N LYS A 93 -2.39 -4.96 -11.66
CA LYS A 93 -3.18 -3.73 -11.54
C LYS A 93 -2.31 -2.56 -11.09
N LEU A 94 -1.44 -2.77 -10.10
CA LEU A 94 -0.50 -1.76 -9.61
C LEU A 94 0.47 -1.32 -10.71
N LEU A 95 1.03 -2.27 -11.47
CA LEU A 95 1.93 -2.00 -12.59
C LEU A 95 1.23 -1.21 -13.71
N ASN A 96 0.01 -1.58 -14.07
CA ASN A 96 -0.79 -0.85 -15.07
C ASN A 96 -1.06 0.59 -14.61
N THR A 97 -1.43 0.76 -13.33
CA THR A 97 -1.67 2.08 -12.73
C THR A 97 -0.39 2.93 -12.68
N LEU A 98 0.75 2.30 -12.41
CA LEU A 98 2.06 2.93 -12.39
C LEU A 98 2.48 3.42 -13.79
N ASN A 99 2.28 2.58 -14.81
CA ASN A 99 2.59 2.93 -16.20
C ASN A 99 1.68 4.04 -16.75
N SER A 100 0.41 4.08 -16.32
CA SER A 100 -0.54 5.14 -16.67
C SER A 100 -0.22 6.47 -15.98
N SER A 101 0.50 6.45 -14.86
CA SER A 101 0.85 7.65 -14.08
C SER A 101 2.20 8.25 -14.49
N LYS A 102 2.40 8.51 -15.79
CA LYS A 102 3.66 9.11 -16.33
C LYS A 102 4.07 10.41 -15.64
N LYS A 103 3.10 11.19 -15.17
CA LYS A 103 3.27 12.35 -14.28
C LYS A 103 2.31 12.18 -13.10
N PRO A 104 2.65 12.66 -11.89
CA PRO A 104 1.72 12.60 -10.78
C PRO A 104 0.50 13.46 -11.07
N ASN A 105 -0.67 12.89 -10.82
CA ASN A 105 -1.95 13.57 -11.02
C ASN A 105 -2.18 14.53 -9.84
N PRO A 106 -2.53 15.81 -10.06
CA PRO A 106 -2.81 16.75 -8.98
C PRO A 106 -3.99 16.32 -8.07
N GLU A 107 -4.94 15.54 -8.57
CA GLU A 107 -6.10 15.05 -7.81
C GLU A 107 -5.75 13.91 -6.84
N TYR A 108 -4.76 13.11 -7.19
CA TYR A 108 -4.25 11.99 -6.39
C TYR A 108 -2.71 11.86 -6.56
N PRO A 109 -1.93 12.79 -6.00
CA PRO A 109 -0.51 12.95 -6.32
C PRO A 109 0.41 11.91 -5.67
N ARG A 110 -0.10 11.11 -4.73
CA ARG A 110 0.63 10.09 -3.97
C ARG A 110 0.49 8.70 -4.59
N MET A 111 -0.38 8.51 -5.58
CA MET A 111 -0.63 7.21 -6.24
C MET A 111 0.65 6.41 -6.51
N ARG A 112 1.62 6.99 -7.23
CA ARG A 112 2.90 6.34 -7.53
C ARG A 112 3.66 5.92 -6.28
N ARG A 113 3.69 6.79 -5.27
CA ARG A 113 4.39 6.55 -4.00
C ARG A 113 3.82 5.36 -3.26
N VAL A 114 2.50 5.33 -3.16
CA VAL A 114 1.79 4.30 -2.43
C VAL A 114 1.93 2.96 -3.15
N ILE A 115 1.82 2.94 -4.48
CA ILE A 115 2.07 1.74 -5.30
C ILE A 115 3.46 1.16 -5.01
N VAL A 116 4.52 1.99 -5.06
CA VAL A 116 5.89 1.53 -4.78
C VAL A 116 6.01 0.94 -3.37
N ARG A 117 5.34 1.51 -2.37
CA ARG A 117 5.35 0.96 -1.00
C ARG A 117 4.66 -0.40 -0.93
N ILE A 118 3.49 -0.56 -1.53
CA ILE A 118 2.77 -1.84 -1.55
C ILE A 118 3.60 -2.91 -2.27
N VAL A 119 4.22 -2.56 -3.40
CA VAL A 119 5.13 -3.46 -4.13
C VAL A 119 6.31 -3.91 -3.27
N ILE A 120 6.97 -2.99 -2.56
CA ILE A 120 8.06 -3.35 -1.64
C ILE A 120 7.57 -4.35 -0.59
N THR A 121 6.39 -4.10 0.02
CA THR A 121 5.80 -5.03 0.99
C THR A 121 5.56 -6.41 0.39
N ILE A 122 4.99 -6.50 -0.82
CA ILE A 122 4.74 -7.77 -1.50
C ILE A 122 6.05 -8.53 -1.76
N ILE A 123 7.09 -7.83 -2.25
CA ILE A 123 8.38 -8.48 -2.55
C ILE A 123 9.09 -8.95 -1.28
N GLU A 124 8.94 -8.21 -0.17
CA GLU A 124 9.56 -8.56 1.11
C GLU A 124 8.83 -9.65 1.88
N SER A 125 7.52 -9.80 1.68
CA SER A 125 6.69 -10.62 2.56
C SER A 125 5.95 -11.78 1.88
N CYS A 126 5.74 -11.77 0.56
CA CYS A 126 4.93 -12.77 -0.14
C CYS A 126 5.79 -13.65 -1.07
N HIS A 127 6.42 -14.70 -0.56
CA HIS A 127 7.30 -15.54 -1.38
C HIS A 127 6.53 -16.19 -2.53
N ARG A 128 5.32 -16.70 -2.28
CA ARG A 128 4.54 -17.40 -3.31
C ARG A 128 4.16 -16.46 -4.46
N THR A 129 3.76 -15.23 -4.13
CA THR A 129 3.41 -14.21 -5.13
C THR A 129 4.64 -13.81 -5.95
N VAL A 130 5.77 -13.60 -5.29
CA VAL A 130 7.04 -13.22 -5.92
C VAL A 130 7.52 -14.28 -6.91
N GLN A 131 7.41 -15.56 -6.55
CA GLN A 131 7.77 -16.65 -7.45
C GLN A 131 6.93 -16.62 -8.72
N LYS A 132 5.60 -16.46 -8.60
CA LYS A 132 4.72 -16.36 -9.77
C LYS A 132 4.98 -15.13 -10.62
N MET A 133 5.27 -13.99 -9.99
CA MET A 133 5.67 -12.77 -10.70
C MET A 133 6.93 -12.98 -11.54
N MET A 134 7.86 -13.82 -11.10
CA MET A 134 9.05 -14.20 -11.86
C MET A 134 8.68 -15.11 -13.04
N GLU A 135 7.86 -16.13 -12.81
CA GLU A 135 7.36 -17.06 -13.84
C GLU A 135 6.59 -16.31 -14.95
N GLU A 136 5.83 -15.28 -14.58
CA GLU A 136 5.04 -14.45 -15.51
C GLU A 136 5.83 -13.25 -16.10
N GLY A 137 7.11 -13.09 -15.76
CA GLY A 137 7.95 -12.00 -16.28
C GLY A 137 7.58 -10.59 -15.77
N MET A 138 6.74 -10.47 -14.74
CA MET A 138 6.30 -9.18 -14.19
C MET A 138 7.43 -8.36 -13.56
N MET A 139 8.49 -9.03 -13.10
CA MET A 139 9.62 -8.37 -12.45
C MET A 139 10.37 -7.41 -13.37
N GLU A 140 10.49 -7.75 -14.65
CA GLU A 140 11.11 -6.89 -15.67
C GLU A 140 10.25 -5.65 -15.94
N GLY A 141 8.93 -5.84 -16.13
CA GLY A 141 7.98 -4.74 -16.33
C GLY A 141 7.96 -3.77 -15.14
N LEU A 142 8.03 -4.30 -13.92
CA LEU A 142 8.12 -3.50 -12.70
C LEU A 142 9.44 -2.72 -12.62
N MET A 143 10.56 -3.36 -12.95
CA MET A 143 11.87 -2.72 -13.00
C MET A 143 11.89 -1.54 -14.00
N GLU A 144 11.35 -1.74 -15.19
CA GLU A 144 11.24 -0.71 -16.23
C GLU A 144 10.33 0.45 -15.82
N ALA A 145 9.20 0.16 -15.17
CA ALA A 145 8.31 1.20 -14.64
C ALA A 145 9.02 2.07 -13.59
N LEU A 146 9.78 1.45 -12.68
CA LEU A 146 10.58 2.16 -11.67
C LEU A 146 11.69 3.03 -12.29
N ILE A 147 12.38 2.54 -13.32
CA ILE A 147 13.39 3.31 -14.06
C ILE A 147 12.75 4.54 -14.74
N LYS A 148 11.56 4.38 -15.33
CA LYS A 148 10.83 5.49 -15.96
C LYS A 148 10.39 6.54 -14.94
N MET A 149 10.05 6.14 -13.72
CA MET A 149 9.68 7.07 -12.65
C MET A 149 10.84 7.95 -12.20
N GLU A 150 12.06 7.41 -12.09
CA GLU A 150 13.26 8.20 -11.75
C GLU A 150 13.51 9.33 -12.76
N ARG A 151 13.11 9.12 -14.02
CA ARG A 151 13.24 10.12 -15.10
C ARG A 151 12.14 11.20 -15.07
N THR A 152 11.11 11.04 -14.25
CA THR A 152 10.00 12.00 -14.11
C THR A 152 9.80 12.46 -12.67
N PRO A 153 10.85 13.02 -12.03
CA PRO A 153 10.78 13.46 -10.66
C PRO A 153 9.79 14.63 -10.55
N SER A 154 8.90 14.55 -9.58
CA SER A 154 7.93 15.60 -9.33
C SER A 154 8.14 16.25 -7.98
N LYS A 155 8.06 17.59 -7.95
CA LYS A 155 7.95 18.33 -6.68
C LYS A 155 6.71 17.91 -5.88
N LEU A 156 5.62 17.52 -6.55
CA LEU A 156 4.37 17.08 -5.89
C LEU A 156 4.55 15.84 -5.02
N GLU A 157 5.51 14.98 -5.35
CA GLU A 157 5.78 13.76 -4.60
C GLU A 157 6.54 14.00 -3.29
N LYS A 158 7.11 15.20 -3.12
CA LYS A 158 7.70 15.68 -1.87
C LYS A 158 6.65 16.20 -0.87
N TYR A 159 5.43 16.47 -1.32
CA TYR A 159 4.37 16.97 -0.46
C TYR A 159 3.45 15.84 -0.02
N ARG A 160 3.19 15.71 1.29
CA ARG A 160 1.97 15.03 1.74
C ARG A 160 0.80 15.96 1.41
N VAL A 161 -0.12 15.52 0.54
CA VAL A 161 -1.41 16.20 0.41
C VAL A 161 -2.24 15.97 1.66
N PHE A 162 -2.81 17.09 2.12
CA PHE A 162 -3.65 17.32 3.28
C PHE A 162 -4.70 16.23 3.55
N TYR A 163 -4.87 15.88 4.82
CA TYR A 163 -6.14 15.37 5.34
C TYR A 163 -6.74 16.48 6.23
N GLY A 164 -7.48 17.43 5.64
CA GLY A 164 -8.14 18.54 6.34
C GLY A 164 -7.35 19.86 6.49
N ASN A 165 -7.98 20.86 7.12
CA ASN A 165 -7.57 22.29 7.21
C ASN A 165 -6.25 22.61 7.95
N ILE A 166 -5.36 21.64 8.18
CA ILE A 166 -4.10 21.86 8.90
C ILE A 166 -2.94 21.82 7.93
N GLY A 167 -2.10 22.86 7.99
CA GLY A 167 -1.01 23.21 7.06
C GLY A 167 -0.03 22.09 6.68
N VAL A 168 0.73 22.38 5.62
CA VAL A 168 1.78 21.53 5.03
C VAL A 168 2.71 20.96 6.10
N ILE A 169 2.63 19.65 6.34
CA ILE A 169 3.66 18.93 7.11
C ILE A 169 4.77 18.55 6.13
N LEU A 170 5.93 19.20 6.33
CA LEU A 170 7.19 18.87 5.66
C LEU A 170 7.60 17.42 5.98
N GLU A 171 8.14 16.74 4.96
CA GLU A 171 8.61 15.35 4.93
C GLU A 171 9.07 14.78 6.30
N SER A 172 8.27 13.87 6.89
CA SER A 172 8.73 12.91 7.90
C SER A 172 8.85 11.49 7.33
N GLY A 173 8.89 11.32 6.00
CA GLY A 173 8.91 10.02 5.34
C GLY A 173 10.05 9.85 4.35
N ILE A 174 10.38 8.60 4.04
CA ILE A 174 11.43 8.20 3.08
C ILE A 174 11.20 8.89 1.72
N PRO A 175 12.20 9.59 1.13
CA PRO A 175 12.12 10.18 -0.19
C PRO A 175 11.69 9.17 -1.27
N MET A 176 11.04 9.65 -2.34
CA MET A 176 10.62 8.76 -3.43
C MET A 176 11.82 8.06 -4.08
N SER A 177 12.93 8.78 -4.27
CA SER A 177 14.19 8.22 -4.80
C SER A 177 14.63 6.99 -4.03
N ASP A 178 14.54 7.05 -2.71
CA ASP A 178 15.05 6.01 -1.81
C ASP A 178 14.12 4.80 -1.81
N LEU A 179 12.80 5.04 -1.89
CA LEU A 179 11.81 3.97 -2.11
C LEU A 179 12.06 3.26 -3.44
N VAL A 180 12.30 4.00 -4.51
CA VAL A 180 12.57 3.41 -5.84
C VAL A 180 13.91 2.66 -5.84
N ALA A 181 14.95 3.21 -5.22
CA ALA A 181 16.24 2.55 -5.07
C ALA A 181 16.11 1.22 -4.30
N ARG A 182 15.36 1.22 -3.19
CA ARG A 182 15.06 0.00 -2.41
C ARG A 182 14.28 -1.02 -3.24
N ALA A 183 13.22 -0.60 -3.93
CA ALA A 183 12.43 -1.49 -4.77
C ALA A 183 13.29 -2.14 -5.87
N LYS A 184 14.12 -1.36 -6.56
CA LYS A 184 15.06 -1.87 -7.58
C LYS A 184 16.10 -2.83 -6.99
N ALA A 185 16.61 -2.57 -5.79
CA ALA A 185 17.56 -3.45 -5.12
C ALA A 185 16.90 -4.80 -4.74
N LEU A 186 15.67 -4.76 -4.24
CA LEU A 186 14.89 -5.94 -3.93
C LEU A 186 14.60 -6.78 -5.17
N ILE A 187 14.13 -6.17 -6.25
CA ILE A 187 13.87 -6.86 -7.52
C ILE A 187 15.12 -7.60 -8.00
N ARG A 188 16.28 -6.92 -8.05
CA ARG A 188 17.54 -7.56 -8.44
C ARG A 188 17.90 -8.74 -7.54
N ARG A 189 17.85 -8.54 -6.22
CA ARG A 189 18.18 -9.60 -5.24
C ARG A 189 17.31 -10.83 -5.46
N THR A 190 16.01 -10.62 -5.57
CA THR A 190 15.02 -11.67 -5.76
C THR A 190 15.22 -12.41 -7.09
N THR A 191 15.45 -11.69 -8.19
CA THR A 191 15.72 -12.29 -9.50
C THR A 191 16.99 -13.15 -9.47
N THR A 192 18.06 -12.69 -8.83
CA THR A 192 19.31 -13.47 -8.72
C THR A 192 19.16 -14.71 -7.83
N GLN A 193 18.44 -14.61 -6.71
CA GLN A 193 18.27 -15.72 -5.76
C GLN A 193 17.47 -16.90 -6.35
N ILE A 194 16.40 -16.61 -7.09
CA ILE A 194 15.51 -17.65 -7.64
C ILE A 194 16.15 -18.36 -8.85
N VAL A 195 16.87 -17.63 -9.70
CA VAL A 195 17.64 -18.23 -10.81
C VAL A 195 18.76 -19.12 -10.29
N GLY A 196 19.45 -18.73 -9.21
CA GLY A 196 20.46 -19.56 -8.56
C GLY A 196 19.92 -20.83 -7.91
N ALA A 197 18.67 -20.80 -7.40
CA ALA A 197 18.03 -21.96 -6.78
C ALA A 197 17.59 -23.03 -7.79
N HIS A 198 17.22 -22.65 -9.02
CA HIS A 198 16.89 -23.60 -10.09
C HIS A 198 18.11 -24.38 -10.61
N GLN A 199 19.33 -23.81 -10.52
CA GLN A 199 20.55 -24.47 -11.02
C GLN A 199 21.10 -25.56 -10.06
N MET A 200 20.62 -25.62 -8.81
CA MET A 200 21.08 -26.58 -7.79
C MET A 200 20.18 -27.82 -7.64
N GLY A 201 19.09 -27.92 -8.42
CA GLY A 201 18.13 -29.03 -8.36
C GLY A 201 18.28 -30.09 -9.45
N ASP A 202 19.12 -29.86 -10.46
CA ASP A 202 19.23 -30.74 -11.64
C ASP A 202 20.48 -31.66 -11.64
N ASP A 203 21.30 -31.62 -10.58
CA ASP A 203 22.52 -32.45 -10.42
C ASP A 203 22.40 -33.50 -9.29
N ALA A 204 21.19 -34.03 -9.04
CA ALA A 204 20.96 -35.11 -8.06
C ALA A 204 20.22 -36.31 -8.66
#